data_AF-A0AAJ1PQ41-F1
#
_entry.id   AF-A0AAJ1PQ41-F1
#
_cell.length_a   1.000
_cell.length_b   1.000
_cell.length_c   1.000
_cell.angle_alpha   90.00
_cell.angle_beta   90.00
_cell.angle_gamma   90.00
#
_symmetry.space_group_name_H-M   'P 1'
#
loop_
_entity.id
_entity.type
_entity.pdbx_description
1 polymer ?
#
loop_
_entity_poly.entity_id
_entity_poly.type
_entity_poly.pdbx_seq_one_letter_code
_entity_poly.pdbx_strand_id
1 'polypeptide(L)'
;MPETWLYIAGGIFIAMLIFVIAYNLLTIHMIQAQKQNALADFNDLHTDIETVCLQEINNSMQTKIAIPPSVRVLYVTDDTKNPLPTVIERIKNAETNRERNLCMQFIDEQILRCKELTCDTTLPYMGSLPEHMDIKIMVKKILGEAPVKEYDLRITKVLGDEVEVKIGGEIE
;
A
#
# COMPACT_ATOMS: atom_id res chain seq x y z
N MET A 1 -42.30 -27.38 -30.15
CA MET A 1 -42.19 -26.77 -28.81
C MET A 1 -41.10 -25.67 -28.83
N PRO A 2 -41.29 -24.57 -29.59
CA PRO A 2 -40.32 -23.47 -29.66
C PRO A 2 -40.39 -22.52 -28.45
N GLU A 3 -41.53 -22.48 -27.76
CA GLU A 3 -41.77 -21.56 -26.64
C GLU A 3 -40.89 -21.86 -25.43
N THR A 4 -40.63 -23.14 -25.12
CA THR A 4 -39.74 -23.54 -24.01
C THR A 4 -38.30 -23.10 -24.21
N TRP A 5 -37.81 -23.08 -25.45
CA TRP A 5 -36.46 -22.61 -25.77
C TRP A 5 -36.29 -21.11 -25.55
N LEU A 6 -37.35 -20.32 -25.79
CA LEU A 6 -37.34 -18.88 -25.54
C LEU A 6 -37.16 -18.58 -24.05
N TYR A 7 -37.87 -19.30 -23.17
CA TYR A 7 -37.74 -19.14 -21.72
C TYR A 7 -36.36 -19.54 -21.20
N ILE A 8 -35.79 -20.63 -21.72
CA ILE A 8 -34.45 -21.08 -21.35
C ILE A 8 -33.40 -20.04 -21.76
N ALA A 9 -33.47 -19.53 -23.00
CA ALA A 9 -32.55 -18.51 -23.50
C ALA A 9 -32.68 -17.19 -22.71
N GLY A 10 -33.92 -16.77 -22.40
CA GLY A 10 -34.16 -15.58 -21.57
C GLY A 10 -33.62 -15.71 -20.15
N GLY A 11 -33.78 -16.88 -19.52
CA GLY A 11 -33.25 -17.15 -18.19
C GLY A 11 -31.72 -17.08 -18.13
N ILE A 12 -31.04 -17.65 -19.15
CA ILE A 12 -29.57 -17.60 -19.26
C ILE A 12 -29.10 -16.15 -19.42
N PHE A 13 -29.78 -15.35 -20.23
CA PHE A 13 -29.41 -13.95 -20.45
C PHE A 13 -29.53 -13.12 -19.16
N ILE A 14 -30.64 -13.28 -18.43
CA ILE A 14 -30.86 -12.60 -17.14
C ILE A 14 -29.80 -13.03 -16.12
N ALA A 15 -29.49 -14.34 -16.05
CA ALA A 15 -28.46 -14.85 -15.14
C ALA A 15 -27.07 -14.25 -15.42
N MET A 16 -26.68 -14.14 -16.71
CA MET A 16 -25.42 -13.49 -17.07
C MET A 16 -25.39 -12.01 -16.67
N LEU A 17 -26.50 -11.30 -16.85
CA LEU A 17 -26.60 -9.88 -16.49
C LEU A 17 -26.44 -9.69 -14.97
N ILE A 18 -27.14 -10.48 -14.17
CA ILE A 18 -27.02 -10.48 -12.70
C ILE A 18 -25.58 -10.81 -12.29
N PHE A 19 -24.95 -11.80 -12.93
CA PHE A 19 -23.57 -12.19 -12.64
C PHE A 19 -22.58 -11.04 -12.89
N VAL A 20 -22.70 -10.32 -14.00
CA VAL A 20 -21.83 -9.17 -14.31
C VAL A 20 -22.00 -8.05 -13.27
N ILE A 21 -23.24 -7.75 -12.86
CA ILE A 21 -23.51 -6.74 -11.83
C ILE A 21 -22.87 -7.16 -10.50
N ALA A 22 -23.10 -8.41 -10.08
CA ALA A 22 -22.53 -8.94 -8.84
C ALA A 22 -21.00 -8.91 -8.85
N TYR A 23 -20.38 -9.30 -9.98
CA TYR A 23 -18.93 -9.27 -10.14
C TYR A 23 -18.35 -7.86 -10.01
N ASN A 24 -18.98 -6.87 -10.65
CA ASN A 24 -18.54 -5.48 -10.54
C ASN A 24 -18.67 -4.95 -9.11
N LEU A 25 -19.78 -5.25 -8.43
CA LEU A 25 -19.99 -4.85 -7.03
C LEU A 25 -18.93 -5.45 -6.11
N LEU A 26 -18.65 -6.76 -6.26
CA LEU A 26 -17.59 -7.43 -5.49
C LEU A 26 -16.22 -6.79 -5.72
N THR A 27 -15.89 -6.49 -6.97
CA THR A 27 -14.61 -5.88 -7.32
C THR A 27 -14.44 -4.49 -6.67
N ILE A 28 -15.49 -3.66 -6.71
CA ILE A 28 -15.47 -2.33 -6.09
C ILE A 28 -15.29 -2.45 -4.56
N HIS A 29 -16.04 -3.35 -3.92
CA HIS A 29 -15.91 -3.59 -2.49
C HIS A 29 -14.52 -4.07 -2.09
N MET A 30 -13.90 -4.95 -2.87
CA MET A 30 -12.52 -5.39 -2.62
C MET A 30 -11.52 -4.24 -2.67
N ILE A 31 -11.60 -3.37 -3.68
CA ILE A 31 -10.70 -2.21 -3.81
C ILE A 31 -10.87 -1.26 -2.60
N GLN A 32 -12.11 -1.01 -2.19
CA GLN A 32 -12.39 -0.17 -1.03
C GLN A 32 -11.85 -0.79 0.26
N ALA A 33 -12.05 -2.09 0.47
CA ALA A 33 -11.51 -2.80 1.63
C ALA A 33 -9.97 -2.73 1.67
N GLN A 34 -9.30 -2.91 0.53
CA GLN A 34 -7.84 -2.76 0.45
C GLN A 34 -7.36 -1.35 0.82
N LYS A 35 -8.07 -0.30 0.38
CA LYS A 35 -7.74 1.08 0.76
C LYS A 35 -7.89 1.32 2.26
N GLN A 36 -8.94 0.76 2.88
CA GLN A 36 -9.15 0.88 4.33
C GLN A 36 -8.06 0.14 5.12
N ASN A 37 -7.67 -1.05 4.67
CA ASN A 37 -6.57 -1.78 5.28
C ASN A 37 -5.24 -1.02 5.13
N ALA A 38 -4.95 -0.46 3.94
CA ALA A 38 -3.77 0.37 3.75
C ALA A 38 -3.75 1.63 4.63
N LEU A 39 -4.92 2.24 4.86
CA LEU A 39 -5.06 3.35 5.81
C LEU A 39 -4.79 2.92 7.25
N ALA A 40 -5.27 1.73 7.65
CA ALA A 40 -4.98 1.17 8.97
C ALA A 40 -3.48 0.91 9.14
N ASP A 41 -2.87 0.18 8.20
CA ASP A 41 -1.43 -0.10 8.19
C ASP A 41 -0.58 1.18 8.20
N PHE A 42 -1.01 2.22 7.48
CA PHE A 42 -0.37 3.53 7.50
C PHE A 42 -0.46 4.22 8.88
N ASN A 43 -1.61 4.12 9.55
CA ASN A 43 -1.79 4.65 10.89
C ASN A 43 -0.97 3.88 11.93
N ASP A 44 -0.87 2.57 11.77
CA ASP A 44 -0.08 1.70 12.62
C ASP A 44 1.41 2.01 12.45
N LEU A 45 1.89 2.15 11.21
CA LEU A 45 3.27 2.56 10.93
C LEU A 45 3.61 3.93 11.53
N HIS A 46 2.69 4.90 11.40
CA HIS A 46 2.85 6.21 12.05
C HIS A 46 3.02 6.08 13.57
N THR A 47 2.18 5.26 14.20
CA THR A 47 2.22 5.00 15.65
C THR A 47 3.49 4.25 16.07
N ASP A 48 3.94 3.29 15.27
CA ASP A 48 5.17 2.54 15.51
C ASP A 48 6.39 3.47 15.45
N ILE A 49 6.47 4.34 14.43
CA ILE A 49 7.54 5.33 14.31
C ILE A 49 7.52 6.28 15.50
N GLU A 50 6.36 6.85 15.86
CA GLU A 50 6.19 7.71 17.04
C GLU A 50 6.64 7.03 18.33
N THR A 51 6.28 5.76 18.49
CA THR A 51 6.68 4.96 19.65
C THR A 51 8.20 4.83 19.71
N VAL A 52 8.87 4.57 18.58
CA VAL A 52 10.33 4.51 18.51
C VAL A 52 10.96 5.89 18.69
N CYS A 53 10.35 6.98 18.19
CA CYS A 53 10.81 8.35 18.43
C CYS A 53 10.91 8.66 19.94
N LEU A 54 10.00 8.13 20.77
CA LEU A 54 9.98 8.38 22.21
C LEU A 54 10.88 7.44 23.04
N GLN A 55 11.45 6.40 22.43
CA GLN A 55 12.28 5.41 23.13
C GLN A 55 13.73 5.87 23.33
N GLU A 56 14.54 5.05 24.00
CA GLU A 56 15.97 5.27 24.15
C GLU A 56 16.73 5.01 22.83
N ILE A 57 17.89 5.66 22.70
CA ILE A 57 18.79 5.50 21.56
C ILE A 57 19.19 4.02 21.41
N ASN A 58 19.32 3.54 20.17
CA ASN A 58 19.58 2.15 19.80
C ASN A 58 18.43 1.17 20.06
N ASN A 59 17.27 1.63 20.53
CA ASN A 59 16.11 0.76 20.51
C ASN A 59 15.62 0.56 19.07
N SER A 60 15.16 -0.66 18.77
CA SER A 60 14.64 -0.99 17.45
C SER A 60 13.38 -1.83 17.54
N MET A 61 12.43 -1.54 16.67
CA MET A 61 11.19 -2.28 16.50
C MET A 61 11.14 -2.90 15.10
N GLN A 62 10.66 -4.14 15.03
CA GLN A 62 10.36 -4.78 13.75
C GLN A 62 8.85 -4.74 13.54
N THR A 63 8.44 -4.25 12.38
CA THR A 63 7.03 -4.20 11.98
C THR A 63 6.89 -4.71 10.55
N LYS A 64 5.68 -5.11 10.17
CA LYS A 64 5.39 -5.55 8.80
C LYS A 64 4.29 -4.67 8.25
N ILE A 65 4.47 -4.18 7.03
CA ILE A 65 3.44 -3.39 6.33
C ILE A 65 3.04 -4.07 5.03
N ALA A 66 1.73 -4.16 4.76
CA ALA A 66 1.20 -4.70 3.52
C ALA A 66 0.70 -3.56 2.63
N ILE A 67 1.43 -3.27 1.57
CA ILE A 67 1.08 -2.22 0.62
C ILE A 67 0.31 -2.85 -0.56
N PRO A 68 -1.00 -2.55 -0.73
CA PRO A 68 -1.76 -3.04 -1.85
C PRO A 68 -1.44 -2.27 -3.15
N PRO A 69 -1.84 -2.79 -4.32
CA PRO A 69 -1.63 -2.15 -5.62
C PRO A 69 -2.36 -0.82 -5.77
N SER A 70 -3.34 -0.53 -4.92
CA SER A 70 -4.03 0.75 -4.89
C SER A 70 -3.17 1.89 -4.34
N VAL A 71 -2.11 1.59 -3.57
CA VAL A 71 -1.17 2.58 -3.03
C VAL A 71 -0.05 2.83 -4.04
N ARG A 72 0.06 4.09 -4.46
CA ARG A 72 1.08 4.56 -5.41
C ARG A 72 2.45 4.64 -4.76
N VAL A 73 2.53 5.28 -3.59
CA VAL A 73 3.78 5.50 -2.86
C VAL A 73 3.50 5.81 -1.39
N LEU A 74 4.44 5.45 -0.52
CA LEU A 74 4.54 5.78 0.89
C LEU A 74 6.00 6.23 1.15
N TYR A 75 6.17 7.43 1.71
CA TYR A 75 7.47 8.07 1.90
C TYR A 75 7.38 9.23 2.90
N VAL A 76 8.51 9.80 3.29
CA VAL A 76 8.56 11.02 4.11
C VAL A 76 8.85 12.25 3.25
N THR A 77 8.14 13.36 3.49
CA THR A 77 8.32 14.62 2.75
C THR A 77 7.77 15.83 3.48
N ASP A 78 8.51 16.93 3.55
CA ASP A 78 7.96 18.19 4.05
C ASP A 78 7.13 18.96 3.00
N ASP A 79 7.32 18.65 1.71
CA ASP A 79 6.42 19.11 0.65
C ASP A 79 5.16 18.24 0.59
N THR A 80 4.15 18.64 1.37
CA THR A 80 2.85 17.96 1.46
C THR A 80 1.88 18.34 0.34
N LYS A 81 2.21 19.35 -0.48
CA LYS A 81 1.31 19.90 -1.50
C LYS A 81 1.60 19.39 -2.90
N ASN A 82 2.85 19.04 -3.19
CA ASN A 82 3.26 18.60 -4.51
C ASN A 82 3.60 17.10 -4.50
N PRO A 83 2.70 16.22 -4.96
CA PRO A 83 3.03 14.80 -5.09
C PRO A 83 4.11 14.59 -6.15
N LEU A 84 4.98 13.61 -5.92
CA LEU A 84 6.06 13.28 -6.84
C LEU A 84 5.52 12.84 -8.21
N PRO A 85 6.06 13.38 -9.33
CA PRO A 85 5.64 12.98 -10.68
C PRO A 85 6.09 11.54 -11.01
N THR A 86 7.29 11.15 -10.59
CA THR A 86 7.88 9.83 -10.85
C THR A 86 8.36 9.18 -9.55
N VAL A 87 7.69 8.08 -9.16
CA VAL A 87 7.97 7.34 -7.92
C VAL A 87 8.51 5.93 -8.16
N ILE A 88 8.32 5.39 -9.36
CA ILE A 88 8.67 3.99 -9.69
C ILE A 88 10.16 3.74 -9.56
N GLU A 89 11.00 4.63 -10.12
CA GLU A 89 12.46 4.49 -10.05
C GLU A 89 12.96 4.60 -8.62
N ARG A 90 12.38 5.53 -7.84
CA ARG A 90 12.73 5.72 -6.42
C ARG A 90 12.41 4.50 -5.57
N ILE A 91 11.24 3.89 -5.79
CA ILE A 91 10.84 2.64 -5.12
C ILE A 91 11.77 1.50 -5.53
N LYS A 92 12.10 1.38 -6.83
CA LYS A 92 12.97 0.31 -7.34
C LYS A 92 14.39 0.41 -6.80
N ASN A 93 14.91 1.62 -6.65
CA ASN A 93 16.25 1.89 -6.15
C ASN A 93 16.30 1.98 -4.61
N ALA A 94 15.17 1.78 -3.92
CA ALA A 94 15.03 1.98 -2.47
C ALA A 94 15.62 3.32 -2.00
N GLU A 95 15.44 4.38 -2.80
CA GLU A 95 15.91 5.72 -2.42
C GLU A 95 15.30 6.12 -1.08
N THR A 96 16.09 6.76 -0.23
CA THR A 96 15.65 7.21 1.09
C THR A 96 15.47 8.71 1.10
N ASN A 97 14.46 9.18 1.83
CA ASN A 97 14.35 10.59 2.18
C ASN A 97 14.31 10.73 3.71
N ARG A 98 14.72 11.89 4.22
CA ARG A 98 14.71 12.21 5.66
C ARG A 98 13.93 13.49 5.90
N GLU A 99 12.74 13.36 6.48
CA GLU A 99 11.82 14.48 6.72
C GLU A 99 10.88 14.17 7.91
N ARG A 100 9.98 15.11 8.25
CA ARG A 100 9.09 14.98 9.44
C ARG A 100 7.67 14.57 9.14
N ASN A 101 7.25 14.54 7.89
CA ASN A 101 5.87 14.14 7.57
C ASN A 101 5.86 12.80 6.84
N LEU A 102 5.22 11.81 7.44
CA LEU A 102 4.93 10.53 6.81
C LEU A 102 3.74 10.71 5.87
N CYS A 103 3.93 10.42 4.60
CA CYS A 103 2.95 10.66 3.56
C CYS A 103 2.68 9.40 2.73
N MET A 104 1.44 9.25 2.30
CA MET A 104 1.06 8.24 1.30
C MET A 104 0.14 8.82 0.23
N GLN A 105 0.12 8.14 -0.92
CA GLN A 105 -0.75 8.49 -2.05
C GLN A 105 -1.37 7.24 -2.65
N PHE A 106 -2.67 7.28 -2.93
CA PHE A 106 -3.34 6.26 -3.74
C PHE A 106 -3.20 6.55 -5.25
N ILE A 107 -3.22 5.52 -6.09
CA ILE A 107 -3.05 5.67 -7.55
C ILE A 107 -4.12 6.55 -8.18
N ASP A 108 -5.34 6.51 -7.65
CA ASP A 108 -6.50 7.27 -8.15
C ASP A 108 -6.69 8.64 -7.48
N GLU A 109 -5.78 9.04 -6.59
CA GLU A 109 -5.82 10.32 -5.89
C GLU A 109 -4.62 11.21 -6.26
N GLN A 110 -4.87 12.49 -6.53
CA GLN A 110 -3.79 13.49 -6.70
C GLN A 110 -3.38 14.13 -5.36
N ILE A 111 -4.03 13.77 -4.27
CA ILE A 111 -3.83 14.36 -2.95
C ILE A 111 -2.89 13.47 -2.15
N LEU A 112 -1.91 14.09 -1.48
CA LEU A 112 -1.03 13.43 -0.54
C LEU A 112 -1.71 13.38 0.84
N ARG A 113 -1.74 12.20 1.46
CA ARG A 113 -2.26 12.01 2.81
C ARG A 113 -1.08 11.93 3.77
N CYS A 114 -0.88 12.98 4.55
CA CYS A 114 0.28 13.12 5.43
C CYS A 114 -0.11 13.16 6.90
N LYS A 115 0.81 12.67 7.74
CA LYS A 115 0.81 12.85 9.18
C LYS A 115 2.18 13.34 9.62
N GLU A 116 2.17 14.35 10.48
CA GLU A 116 3.37 14.87 11.11
C GLU A 116 3.91 13.86 12.12
N LEU A 117 5.22 13.73 12.16
CA LEU A 117 5.99 12.93 13.10
C LEU A 117 6.68 13.86 14.11
N THR A 118 6.83 13.40 15.35
CA THR A 118 7.56 14.14 16.39
C THR A 118 9.06 14.21 16.15
N CYS A 119 9.61 13.32 15.31
CA CYS A 119 11.03 13.16 15.09
C CYS A 119 11.39 13.10 13.59
N ASP A 120 12.63 13.45 13.24
CA ASP A 120 13.13 13.35 11.87
C ASP A 120 13.24 11.88 11.50
N THR A 121 12.53 11.44 10.47
CA THR A 121 12.50 10.04 10.08
C THR A 121 13.12 9.87 8.70
N THR A 122 14.06 8.94 8.59
CA THR A 122 14.60 8.47 7.31
C THR A 122 13.84 7.24 6.85
N LEU A 123 13.17 7.32 5.70
CA LEU A 123 12.30 6.26 5.18
C LEU A 123 12.58 6.02 3.69
N PRO A 124 12.77 4.77 3.23
CA PRO A 124 12.80 4.45 1.81
C PRO A 124 11.44 4.66 1.16
N TYR A 125 11.45 5.03 -0.13
CA TYR A 125 10.23 5.04 -0.93
C TYR A 125 9.68 3.62 -1.04
N MET A 126 8.45 3.43 -0.58
CA MET A 126 7.76 2.14 -0.66
C MET A 126 6.49 2.30 -1.49
N GLY A 127 6.08 1.23 -2.15
CA GLY A 127 4.87 1.22 -2.96
C GLY A 127 4.61 -0.15 -3.56
N SER A 128 3.49 -0.32 -4.24
CA SER A 128 3.30 -1.49 -5.08
C SER A 128 3.75 -1.16 -6.50
N LEU A 129 4.73 -1.91 -7.01
CA LEU A 129 5.04 -1.85 -8.44
C LEU A 129 3.87 -2.44 -9.25
N PRO A 130 3.68 -2.01 -10.50
CA PRO A 130 2.69 -2.59 -11.40
C PRO A 130 2.87 -4.11 -11.55
N GLU A 131 1.78 -4.84 -11.76
CA GLU A 131 1.77 -6.33 -11.84
C GLU A 131 2.78 -6.90 -12.84
N HIS A 132 3.04 -6.20 -13.95
CA HIS A 132 4.01 -6.63 -14.96
C HIS A 132 5.48 -6.51 -14.52
N MET A 133 5.74 -5.75 -13.45
CA MET A 133 7.08 -5.56 -12.87
C MET A 133 7.33 -6.41 -11.62
N ASP A 134 6.28 -6.95 -10.99
CA ASP A 134 6.40 -7.81 -9.81
C ASP A 134 5.62 -9.13 -9.99
N ILE A 135 6.36 -10.17 -10.41
CA ILE A 135 5.83 -11.52 -10.66
C ILE A 135 5.13 -12.08 -9.41
N LYS A 136 5.56 -11.73 -8.20
CA LYS A 136 4.95 -12.23 -6.96
C LYS A 136 3.51 -11.71 -6.81
N ILE A 137 3.28 -10.44 -7.16
CA ILE A 137 1.95 -9.83 -7.12
C ILE A 137 1.02 -10.51 -8.14
N MET A 138 1.54 -10.76 -9.35
CA MET A 138 0.80 -11.47 -10.40
C MET A 138 0.41 -12.90 -9.97
N VAL A 139 1.34 -13.64 -9.35
CA VAL A 139 1.08 -15.01 -8.85
C VAL A 139 0.00 -15.00 -7.76
N LYS A 140 0.10 -14.10 -6.77
CA LYS A 140 -0.92 -13.95 -5.71
C LYS A 140 -2.32 -13.73 -6.31
N LYS A 141 -2.43 -12.86 -7.32
CA LYS A 141 -3.70 -12.59 -8.02
C LYS A 141 -4.26 -13.84 -8.72
N ILE A 142 -3.42 -14.65 -9.37
CA ILE A 142 -3.85 -15.89 -10.04
C ILE A 142 -4.32 -16.94 -9.02
N LEU A 143 -3.67 -17.00 -7.85
CA LEU A 143 -4.04 -17.90 -6.76
C LEU A 143 -5.29 -17.45 -5.98
N GLY A 144 -5.87 -16.30 -6.33
CA GLY A 144 -7.00 -15.71 -5.61
C GLY A 144 -6.62 -15.08 -4.27
N GLU A 145 -5.33 -14.90 -4.01
CA GLU A 145 -4.82 -14.19 -2.84
C GLU A 145 -4.87 -12.67 -3.06
N ALA A 146 -4.90 -11.91 -1.96
CA ALA A 146 -4.81 -10.46 -2.04
C ALA A 146 -3.44 -10.06 -2.64
N PRO A 147 -3.40 -9.29 -3.74
CA PRO A 147 -2.17 -8.94 -4.45
C PRO A 147 -1.37 -7.85 -3.69
N VAL A 148 -1.01 -8.10 -2.44
CA VAL A 148 -0.31 -7.13 -1.58
C VAL A 148 1.20 -7.37 -1.57
N LYS A 149 1.96 -6.27 -1.57
CA LYS A 149 3.40 -6.27 -1.37
C LYS A 149 3.69 -6.09 0.12
N GLU A 150 4.30 -7.10 0.73
CA GLU A 150 4.72 -7.03 2.12
C GLU A 150 6.15 -6.49 2.21
N TYR A 151 6.36 -5.56 3.15
CA TYR A 151 7.66 -5.05 3.54
C TYR A 151 7.88 -5.39 5.02
N ASP A 152 8.95 -6.11 5.32
CA ASP A 152 9.45 -6.21 6.68
C ASP A 152 10.24 -4.94 6.96
N LEU A 153 9.93 -4.22 8.03
CA LEU A 153 10.56 -2.95 8.38
C LEU A 153 11.27 -3.08 9.72
N ARG A 154 12.47 -2.50 9.80
CA ARG A 154 13.21 -2.29 11.04
C ARG A 154 13.31 -0.79 11.29
N ILE A 155 12.62 -0.33 12.32
CA ILE A 155 12.60 1.06 12.77
C ILE A 155 13.58 1.18 13.93
N THR A 156 14.58 2.04 13.83
CA THR A 156 15.64 2.19 14.84
C THR A 156 15.84 3.65 15.21
N LYS A 157 15.92 3.95 16.51
CA LYS A 157 16.31 5.29 16.98
C LYS A 157 17.82 5.44 16.95
N VAL A 158 18.31 6.38 16.12
CA VAL A 158 19.75 6.52 15.84
C VAL A 158 20.41 7.52 16.78
N LEU A 159 19.87 8.74 16.84
CA LEU A 159 20.45 9.83 17.63
C LEU A 159 19.39 10.87 17.97
N GLY A 160 19.29 11.31 19.22
CA GLY A 160 18.39 12.42 19.60
C GLY A 160 16.95 12.20 19.11
N ASP A 161 16.48 13.07 18.21
CA ASP A 161 15.16 13.00 17.58
C ASP A 161 15.23 12.42 16.14
N GLU A 162 16.14 11.47 15.89
CA GLU A 162 16.32 10.84 14.58
C GLU A 162 15.96 9.35 14.60
N VAL A 163 15.09 8.95 13.67
CA VAL A 163 14.68 7.56 13.45
C VAL A 163 15.02 7.14 12.03
N GLU A 164 15.52 5.92 11.89
CA GLU A 164 15.83 5.31 10.60
C GLU A 164 14.97 4.06 10.40
N VAL A 165 14.29 3.99 9.26
CA VAL A 165 13.48 2.85 8.85
C VAL A 165 14.16 2.14 7.69
N LYS A 166 14.47 0.86 7.87
CA LYS A 166 15.10 0.01 6.85
C LYS A 166 14.19 -1.14 6.47
N ILE A 167 14.23 -1.57 5.21
CA ILE A 167 13.53 -2.77 4.76
C ILE A 167 14.34 -3.99 5.22
N GLY A 168 13.79 -4.76 6.15
CA GLY A 168 14.33 -6.04 6.60
C GLY A 168 14.29 -7.06 5.46
N GLY A 169 15.46 -7.62 5.14
CA GLY A 169 15.61 -8.57 4.03
C GLY A 169 16.80 -8.29 3.12
N GLU A 170 17.40 -7.09 3.20
CA GLU A 170 18.78 -6.88 2.73
C GLU A 170 19.74 -7.45 3.79
N ILE A 171 19.94 -8.75 3.71
CA ILE A 171 21.13 -9.40 4.23
C ILE A 171 22.25 -9.04 3.24
N GLU A 172 23.23 -8.23 3.68
CA GLU A 172 24.55 -8.16 3.05
C GLU A 172 25.20 -9.55 2.98
#